data_AF-A0A953YZL1-F1
#
_entry.id   AF-A0A953YZL1-F1
#
_cell.length_a   1.000
_cell.length_b   1.000
_cell.length_c   1.000
_cell.angle_alpha   90.00
_cell.angle_beta   90.00
_cell.angle_gamma   90.00
#
_symmetry.space_group_name_H-M   'P 1'
#
loop_
_entity.id
_entity.type
_entity.pdbx_description
1 polymer ?
#
loop_
_entity_poly.entity_id
_entity_poly.type
_entity_poly.pdbx_seq_one_letter_code
_entity_poly.pdbx_strand_id
1 'polypeptide(L)'
;MIRTIFAFTCLVALVSGCKSEPHTYKVPEGVGTIRYSNERGIYREGQGFSEGVERLWQEANIAFEERRYTEARDLLRRFRFEPDIVDSSRAVDAVLLESVVEFESGRPDDDADWRLHDLANAWLDPVLDAASLQNLPKTLLSAEGSDEVKKLALALTNSGEIEDAFEIQELIFEHYTDGLGAVPSKLIQLSREMRNCSWFAYVGENYELAINIAKSLLARSPRDEIRATTQLVLAQSYIKVERYQAAVTTYQDVFTTARDPDLREEALYGEIQALIASSKGWEYNREPFEQALEKLNEYKIGFLTVYRDAKMARDFAEVERTLHDILYRKDKESSTTYSRLLREQSSRFYRDVAGRRRDTQIKAEDELRRIYNKGEGE
;
A
#
# COMPACT_ATOMS: atom_id res chain seq x y z
N MET A 1 31.48 -27.85 4.61
CA MET A 1 31.18 -29.00 5.49
C MET A 1 30.69 -28.56 6.87
N ILE A 2 31.19 -27.46 7.45
CA ILE A 2 30.73 -26.92 8.76
C ILE A 2 29.31 -26.32 8.71
N ARG A 3 28.92 -25.66 7.60
CA ARG A 3 27.57 -25.10 7.43
C ARG A 3 26.45 -26.15 7.32
N THR A 4 26.77 -27.35 6.84
CA THR A 4 25.77 -28.43 6.67
C THR A 4 25.47 -29.16 7.97
N ILE A 5 26.43 -29.17 8.92
CA ILE A 5 26.24 -29.75 10.25
C ILE A 5 25.32 -28.84 11.09
N PHE A 6 25.46 -27.51 10.97
CA PHE A 6 24.66 -26.54 11.74
C PHE A 6 23.16 -26.63 11.42
N ALA A 7 22.81 -26.75 10.13
CA ALA A 7 21.41 -26.88 9.69
C ALA A 7 20.76 -28.20 10.14
N PHE A 8 21.54 -29.29 10.28
CA PHE A 8 21.00 -30.59 10.68
C PHE A 8 20.69 -30.65 12.19
N THR A 9 21.47 -29.98 13.03
CA THR A 9 21.18 -29.88 14.48
C THR A 9 19.94 -29.04 14.79
N CYS A 10 19.66 -27.99 14.03
CA CYS A 10 18.45 -27.18 14.21
C CYS A 10 17.17 -27.96 13.81
N LEU A 11 17.25 -28.83 12.80
CA LEU A 11 16.09 -29.59 12.33
C LEU A 11 15.69 -30.72 13.29
N VAL A 12 16.65 -31.35 13.98
CA VAL A 12 16.36 -32.42 14.95
C VAL A 12 15.70 -31.88 16.23
N ALA A 13 16.00 -30.64 16.63
CA ALA A 13 15.39 -30.00 17.79
C ALA A 13 13.91 -29.61 17.59
N LEU A 14 13.47 -29.42 16.34
CA LEU A 14 12.09 -29.03 16.02
C LEU A 14 11.09 -30.22 16.00
N VAL A 15 11.58 -31.46 15.87
CA VAL A 15 10.70 -32.64 15.74
C VAL A 15 10.46 -33.36 17.08
N SER A 16 11.33 -33.15 18.08
CA SER A 16 11.11 -33.67 19.44
C SER A 16 10.28 -32.67 20.24
N GLY A 17 8.97 -32.92 20.37
CA GLY A 17 8.06 -32.09 21.17
C GLY A 17 8.61 -31.78 22.56
N CYS A 18 9.09 -30.56 22.77
CA CYS A 18 9.67 -30.10 24.02
C CYS A 18 8.65 -29.27 24.80
N LYS A 19 8.30 -29.77 25.98
CA LYS A 19 7.74 -28.98 27.08
C LYS A 19 8.79 -27.95 27.51
N SER A 20 8.44 -26.67 27.37
CA SER A 20 8.87 -25.49 28.13
C SER A 20 10.09 -25.61 29.07
N GLU A 21 11.29 -25.74 28.53
CA GLU A 21 12.50 -25.32 29.24
C GLU A 21 13.19 -24.20 28.44
N PRO A 22 13.68 -23.13 29.11
CA PRO A 22 14.27 -21.98 28.42
C PRO A 22 15.54 -22.40 27.67
N HIS A 23 15.54 -22.16 26.35
CA HIS A 23 16.70 -22.41 25.50
C HIS A 23 17.90 -21.61 26.01
N THR A 24 18.95 -22.32 26.39
CA THR A 24 20.18 -21.75 26.93
C THR A 24 21.25 -21.79 25.85
N TYR A 25 21.74 -20.63 25.43
CA TYR A 25 22.81 -20.54 24.43
C TYR A 25 24.14 -20.24 25.12
N LYS A 26 25.15 -21.11 24.92
CA LYS A 26 26.53 -20.84 25.33
C LYS A 26 27.23 -20.09 24.22
N VAL A 27 27.57 -18.83 24.48
CA VAL A 27 28.42 -18.03 23.58
C VAL A 27 29.89 -18.40 23.84
N PRO A 28 30.70 -18.64 22.80
CA PRO A 28 32.14 -18.78 22.98
C PRO A 28 32.72 -17.45 23.48
N GLU A 29 33.41 -17.48 24.61
CA GLU A 29 34.24 -16.40 25.18
C GLU A 29 33.57 -15.25 25.97
N GLY A 30 32.43 -15.49 26.64
CA GLY A 30 31.88 -14.52 27.61
C GLY A 30 31.26 -15.17 28.85
N VAL A 31 31.58 -14.68 30.04
CA VAL A 31 31.07 -15.17 31.33
C VAL A 31 29.61 -14.72 31.52
N GLY A 32 28.65 -15.43 30.93
CA GLY A 32 27.23 -15.19 31.21
C GLY A 32 26.31 -16.03 30.35
N THR A 33 25.20 -16.45 30.94
CA THR A 33 24.20 -17.30 30.30
C THR A 33 23.15 -16.42 29.64
N ILE A 34 22.99 -16.48 28.32
CA ILE A 34 21.87 -15.79 27.66
C ILE A 34 20.60 -16.61 27.90
N ARG A 35 19.57 -15.96 28.44
CA ARG A 35 18.24 -16.53 28.65
C ARG A 35 17.19 -15.70 27.94
N TYR A 36 16.11 -16.36 27.58
CA TYR A 36 14.88 -15.70 27.15
C TYR A 36 13.87 -15.77 28.30
N SER A 37 13.25 -14.63 28.64
CA SER A 37 11.99 -14.63 29.42
C SER A 37 10.91 -13.86 28.69
N ASN A 38 9.66 -14.26 28.91
CA ASN A 38 8.49 -13.59 28.33
C ASN A 38 8.36 -12.12 28.77
N GLU A 39 8.94 -11.74 29.91
CA GLU A 39 8.88 -10.37 30.44
C GLU A 39 10.01 -9.48 29.93
N ARG A 40 11.20 -10.05 29.67
CA ARG A 40 12.43 -9.29 29.40
C ARG A 40 13.02 -9.53 28.02
N GLY A 41 12.45 -10.42 27.22
CA GLY A 41 13.04 -10.85 25.96
C GLY A 41 14.33 -11.64 26.18
N ILE A 42 15.29 -11.51 25.25
CA ILE A 42 16.63 -12.09 25.39
C ILE A 42 17.44 -11.20 26.35
N TYR A 43 17.89 -11.76 27.46
CA TYR A 43 18.71 -11.08 28.46
C TYR A 43 19.83 -11.97 28.95
N ARG A 44 20.92 -11.36 29.41
CA ARG A 44 22.03 -12.08 30.02
C ARG A 44 21.71 -12.31 31.50
N GLU A 45 21.59 -13.56 31.91
CA GLU A 45 21.30 -13.91 33.31
C GLU A 45 22.52 -13.57 34.18
N GLY A 46 22.30 -12.71 35.19
CA GLY A 46 23.31 -12.35 36.20
C GLY A 46 23.88 -10.93 36.12
N GLN A 47 23.54 -10.14 35.09
CA GLN A 47 23.80 -8.71 35.07
C GLN A 47 22.46 -7.98 35.00
N GLY A 48 22.06 -7.34 36.11
CA GLY A 48 21.21 -6.16 35.98
C GLY A 48 21.97 -5.14 35.11
N PHE A 49 21.24 -4.31 34.38
CA PHE A 49 21.87 -3.19 33.70
C PHE A 49 22.69 -2.41 34.72
N SER A 50 23.86 -1.93 34.31
CA SER A 50 24.63 -1.02 35.17
C SER A 50 23.74 0.14 35.59
N GLU A 51 23.93 0.66 36.81
CA GLU A 51 23.13 1.77 37.34
C GLU A 51 23.12 2.98 36.39
N GLY A 52 24.22 3.18 35.65
CA GLY A 52 24.33 4.22 34.62
C GLY A 52 23.40 3.99 33.42
N VAL A 53 23.26 2.75 32.95
CA VAL A 53 22.36 2.40 31.83
C VAL A 53 20.90 2.59 32.23
N GLU A 54 20.51 2.14 33.43
CA GLU A 54 19.13 2.32 33.91
C GLU A 54 18.81 3.82 34.11
N ARG A 55 19.78 4.60 34.61
CA ARG A 55 19.64 6.06 34.73
C ARG A 55 19.45 6.73 33.38
N LEU A 56 20.24 6.36 32.36
CA LEU A 56 20.07 6.90 31.00
C LEU A 56 18.67 6.63 30.44
N TRP A 57 18.13 5.43 30.66
CA TRP A 57 16.76 5.09 30.26
C TRP A 57 15.72 5.96 30.99
N GLN A 58 15.86 6.13 32.30
CA GLN A 58 14.95 6.97 33.08
C GLN A 58 15.01 8.43 32.65
N GLU A 59 16.21 8.98 32.45
CA GLU A 59 16.42 10.35 31.97
C GLU A 59 15.79 10.55 30.59
N ALA A 60 15.94 9.57 29.67
CA ALA A 60 15.32 9.62 28.36
C ALA A 60 13.78 9.68 28.43
N ASN A 61 13.17 8.86 29.29
CA ASN A 61 11.71 8.87 29.47
C ASN A 61 11.21 10.17 30.09
N ILE A 62 11.90 10.68 31.12
CA ILE A 62 11.57 11.98 31.72
C ILE A 62 11.64 13.08 30.67
N ALA A 63 12.71 13.12 29.87
CA ALA A 63 12.84 14.10 28.79
C ALA A 63 11.71 13.98 27.75
N PHE A 64 11.31 12.75 27.41
CA PHE A 64 10.17 12.50 26.52
C PHE A 64 8.84 13.00 27.10
N GLU A 65 8.53 12.63 28.34
CA GLU A 65 7.31 13.04 29.05
C GLU A 65 7.22 14.58 29.20
N GLU A 66 8.36 15.24 29.41
CA GLU A 66 8.47 16.70 29.50
C GLU A 66 8.55 17.39 28.12
N ARG A 67 8.37 16.66 27.02
CA ARG A 67 8.45 17.15 25.63
C ARG A 67 9.79 17.78 25.26
N ARG A 68 10.87 17.42 25.95
CA ARG A 68 12.26 17.80 25.63
C ARG A 68 12.82 16.86 24.55
N TYR A 69 12.16 16.82 23.40
CA TYR A 69 12.40 15.80 22.36
C TYR A 69 13.84 15.74 21.85
N THR A 70 14.50 16.89 21.67
CA THR A 70 15.93 16.89 21.27
C THR A 70 16.81 16.15 22.28
N GLU A 71 16.56 16.35 23.57
CA GLU A 71 17.32 15.70 24.65
C GLU A 71 16.96 14.23 24.78
N ALA A 72 15.67 13.89 24.72
CA ALA A 72 15.20 12.50 24.74
C ALA A 72 15.87 11.69 23.63
N ARG A 73 15.91 12.24 22.40
CA ARG A 73 16.59 11.62 21.26
C ARG A 73 18.06 11.37 21.53
N ASP A 74 18.80 12.38 22.02
CA ASP A 74 20.23 12.25 22.26
C ASP A 74 20.53 11.21 23.36
N LEU A 75 19.68 11.16 24.40
CA LEU A 75 19.77 10.15 25.46
C LEU A 75 19.49 8.74 24.93
N LEU A 76 18.47 8.56 24.07
CA LEU A 76 18.14 7.27 23.46
C LEU A 76 19.23 6.78 22.50
N ARG A 77 19.80 7.69 21.71
CA ARG A 77 20.96 7.40 20.84
C ARG A 77 22.16 6.94 21.66
N ARG A 78 22.45 7.58 22.79
CA ARG A 78 23.53 7.13 23.68
C ARG A 78 23.19 5.77 24.28
N PHE A 79 21.99 5.62 24.82
CA PHE A 79 21.53 4.39 25.48
C PHE A 79 21.62 3.16 24.56
N ARG A 80 21.18 3.25 23.30
CA ARG A 80 21.21 2.10 22.37
C ARG A 80 22.61 1.63 22.00
N PHE A 81 23.64 2.46 22.19
CA PHE A 81 25.05 2.11 21.93
C PHE A 81 25.81 1.71 23.20
N GLU A 82 25.15 1.65 24.36
CA GLU A 82 25.78 1.16 25.58
C GLU A 82 26.14 -0.33 25.42
N PRO A 83 27.35 -0.77 25.82
CA PRO A 83 27.80 -2.16 25.62
C PRO A 83 26.89 -3.23 26.24
N ASP A 84 26.19 -2.88 27.32
CA ASP A 84 25.23 -3.75 28.01
C ASP A 84 23.87 -3.84 27.28
N ILE A 85 23.63 -2.96 26.30
CA ILE A 85 22.35 -2.76 25.61
C ILE A 85 22.40 -3.16 24.14
N VAL A 86 23.52 -2.95 23.45
CA VAL A 86 23.72 -3.38 22.06
C VAL A 86 23.38 -4.88 21.98
N ASP A 87 22.35 -5.25 21.20
CA ASP A 87 21.75 -6.60 21.05
C ASP A 87 20.68 -7.02 22.08
N SER A 88 20.27 -6.16 23.01
CA SER A 88 19.18 -6.42 23.94
C SER A 88 17.81 -5.96 23.38
N SER A 89 16.72 -6.46 23.95
CA SER A 89 15.36 -5.96 23.63
C SER A 89 15.18 -4.49 23.97
N ARG A 90 15.99 -3.93 24.88
CA ARG A 90 15.98 -2.53 25.28
C ARG A 90 16.59 -1.61 24.22
N ALA A 91 17.55 -2.09 23.43
CA ALA A 91 18.02 -1.35 22.26
C ALA A 91 16.86 -1.09 21.29
N VAL A 92 16.01 -2.11 21.07
CA VAL A 92 14.80 -1.97 20.25
C VAL A 92 13.83 -0.97 20.87
N ASP A 93 13.58 -1.05 22.18
CA ASP A 93 12.70 -0.08 22.87
C ASP A 93 13.21 1.35 22.74
N ALA A 94 14.53 1.54 22.78
CA ALA A 94 15.16 2.84 22.59
C ALA A 94 15.02 3.37 21.17
N VAL A 95 15.23 2.52 20.17
CA VAL A 95 15.07 2.90 18.75
C VAL A 95 13.60 3.17 18.43
N LEU A 96 12.68 2.40 19.00
CA LEU A 96 11.24 2.66 18.88
C LEU A 96 10.92 4.03 19.50
N LEU A 97 11.27 4.27 20.76
CA LEU A 97 11.00 5.56 21.42
C LEU A 97 11.66 6.73 20.68
N GLU A 98 12.87 6.54 20.14
CA GLU A 98 13.55 7.53 19.31
C GLU A 98 12.74 7.88 18.06
N SER A 99 12.17 6.89 17.37
CA SER A 99 11.31 7.14 16.20
C SER A 99 10.08 7.98 16.53
N VAL A 100 9.49 7.79 17.72
CA VAL A 100 8.37 8.62 18.18
C VAL A 100 8.82 10.00 18.60
N VAL A 101 9.98 10.12 19.24
CA VAL A 101 10.58 11.42 19.56
C VAL A 101 10.80 12.27 18.29
N GLU A 102 11.34 11.70 17.21
CA GLU A 102 11.54 12.43 15.94
C GLU A 102 10.20 12.94 15.39
N PHE A 103 9.20 12.07 15.35
CA PHE A 103 7.84 12.40 14.88
C PHE A 103 7.10 13.43 15.75
N GLU A 104 7.42 13.49 17.03
CA GLU A 104 6.89 14.49 17.96
C GLU A 104 7.62 15.84 17.83
N SER A 105 8.91 15.83 17.48
CA SER A 105 9.76 17.02 17.39
C SER A 105 9.45 17.94 16.21
N GLY A 106 8.85 17.41 15.13
CA GLY A 106 8.44 18.19 13.96
C GLY A 106 7.22 19.10 14.17
N ARG A 107 6.68 19.22 15.39
CA ARG A 107 5.38 19.86 15.62
C ARG A 107 5.41 21.29 16.14
N PRO A 108 4.42 22.11 15.76
CA PRO A 108 4.17 23.39 16.41
C PRO A 108 3.65 23.19 17.85
N ASP A 109 4.18 23.96 18.80
CA ASP A 109 3.87 23.87 20.25
C ASP A 109 2.38 24.10 20.61
N ASP A 110 1.58 24.69 19.72
CA ASP A 110 0.23 25.19 20.02
C ASP A 110 -0.93 24.20 19.72
N ASP A 111 -0.68 23.03 19.11
CA ASP A 111 -1.74 22.06 18.77
C ASP A 111 -1.85 20.95 19.84
N ALA A 112 -2.40 21.31 21.00
CA ALA A 112 -2.56 20.41 22.15
C ALA A 112 -3.64 19.32 22.00
N ASP A 113 -4.47 19.37 20.95
CA ASP A 113 -5.73 18.61 20.85
C ASP A 113 -5.65 17.31 20.03
N TRP A 114 -4.46 16.90 19.61
CA TRP A 114 -4.34 15.90 18.55
C TRP A 114 -3.91 14.49 19.04
N ARG A 115 -4.53 13.49 18.40
CA ARG A 115 -4.65 12.08 18.83
C ARG A 115 -3.41 11.22 18.66
N LEU A 116 -2.31 11.72 18.12
CA LEU A 116 -1.13 10.89 17.82
C LEU A 116 -0.16 10.79 19.00
N HIS A 117 -0.17 11.78 19.91
CA HIS A 117 0.38 11.59 21.26
C HIS A 117 -0.42 10.51 22.01
N ASP A 118 -1.75 10.49 21.87
CA ASP A 118 -2.60 9.42 22.42
C ASP A 118 -2.43 8.08 21.68
N LEU A 119 -2.10 8.09 20.39
CA LEU A 119 -1.79 6.89 19.59
C LEU A 119 -0.41 6.33 19.94
N ALA A 120 0.56 7.20 20.19
CA ALA A 120 1.91 6.90 20.69
C ALA A 120 1.87 6.45 22.15
N ASN A 121 1.06 7.08 23.01
CA ASN A 121 0.84 6.63 24.39
C ASN A 121 0.04 5.31 24.42
N ALA A 122 -0.92 5.14 23.50
CA ALA A 122 -1.57 3.86 23.26
C ALA A 122 -0.62 2.79 22.64
N TRP A 123 0.56 3.20 22.22
CA TRP A 123 1.61 2.38 21.61
C TRP A 123 2.72 2.00 22.62
N LEU A 124 2.85 2.73 23.73
CA LEU A 124 3.75 2.42 24.86
C LEU A 124 3.09 1.61 25.98
N ASP A 125 1.75 1.58 26.08
CA ASP A 125 1.04 0.81 27.10
C ASP A 125 0.84 -0.66 26.67
N PRO A 126 1.54 -1.64 27.27
CA PRO A 126 1.41 -3.06 26.93
C PRO A 126 0.03 -3.65 27.30
N VAL A 127 -0.85 -2.88 27.95
CA VAL A 127 -2.16 -3.31 28.49
C VAL A 127 -3.33 -2.84 27.62
N LEU A 128 -3.09 -2.35 26.40
CA LEU A 128 -4.21 -2.06 25.50
C LEU A 128 -4.82 -3.34 24.94
N ASP A 129 -5.87 -3.76 25.63
CA ASP A 129 -6.81 -4.78 25.22
C ASP A 129 -7.27 -4.54 23.78
N ALA A 130 -7.53 -5.63 23.04
CA ALA A 130 -8.00 -5.62 21.66
C ALA A 130 -9.17 -4.65 21.39
N ALA A 131 -9.97 -4.30 22.40
CA ALA A 131 -11.05 -3.32 22.36
C ALA A 131 -10.58 -1.87 22.10
N SER A 132 -9.39 -1.48 22.55
CA SER A 132 -8.89 -0.13 22.28
C SER A 132 -8.32 0.01 20.87
N LEU A 133 -7.81 -1.07 20.29
CA LEU A 133 -7.49 -1.15 18.87
C LEU A 133 -8.75 -1.13 17.98
N GLN A 134 -9.92 -1.55 18.50
CA GLN A 134 -11.20 -1.38 17.81
C GLN A 134 -11.66 0.09 17.74
N ASN A 135 -11.05 0.98 18.53
CA ASN A 135 -11.37 2.41 18.57
C ASN A 135 -10.44 3.27 17.71
N LEU A 136 -9.38 2.71 17.12
CA LEU A 136 -8.75 3.34 15.96
C LEU A 136 -9.86 3.50 14.91
N PRO A 137 -10.06 4.71 14.34
CA PRO A 137 -11.14 4.91 13.39
C PRO A 137 -11.06 3.81 12.33
N LYS A 138 -12.12 3.01 12.19
CA LYS A 138 -12.24 2.06 11.06
C LYS A 138 -12.01 2.77 9.71
N THR A 139 -12.19 4.09 9.71
CA THR A 139 -11.95 5.04 8.64
C THR A 139 -10.49 5.43 8.40
N LEU A 140 -9.50 4.93 9.16
CA LEU A 140 -8.09 5.18 8.85
C LEU A 140 -7.73 4.70 7.43
N LEU A 141 -8.36 3.63 6.92
CA LEU A 141 -8.14 3.17 5.55
C LEU A 141 -9.10 3.79 4.52
N SER A 142 -10.24 4.33 4.96
CA SER A 142 -11.06 5.13 4.05
C SER A 142 -10.28 6.40 3.72
N ALA A 143 -9.86 6.56 2.46
CA ALA A 143 -9.00 7.63 1.94
C ALA A 143 -9.48 9.09 2.22
N GLU A 144 -10.63 9.24 2.90
CA GLU A 144 -11.14 10.47 3.49
C GLU A 144 -10.72 10.56 4.98
N GLY A 145 -9.41 10.49 5.24
CA GLY A 145 -8.89 11.01 6.51
C GLY A 145 -9.36 12.46 6.68
N SER A 146 -9.59 12.89 7.92
CA SER A 146 -10.01 14.27 8.18
C SER A 146 -8.97 15.25 7.59
N ASP A 147 -9.40 16.46 7.25
CA ASP A 147 -8.52 17.46 6.61
C ASP A 147 -7.28 17.74 7.49
N GLU A 148 -7.40 17.59 8.80
CA GLU A 148 -6.29 17.69 9.75
C GLU A 148 -5.26 16.57 9.56
N VAL A 149 -5.70 15.32 9.39
CA VAL A 149 -4.80 14.19 9.16
C VAL A 149 -4.08 14.34 7.82
N LYS A 150 -4.76 14.86 6.80
CA LYS A 150 -4.14 15.17 5.51
C LYS A 150 -3.07 16.25 5.63
N LYS A 151 -3.37 17.36 6.30
CA LYS A 151 -2.40 18.46 6.52
C LYS A 151 -1.16 17.96 7.25
N LEU A 152 -1.36 17.16 8.29
CA LEU A 152 -0.28 16.54 9.04
C LEU A 152 0.56 15.60 8.16
N ALA A 153 -0.09 14.66 7.47
CA ALA A 153 0.60 13.69 6.61
C ALA A 153 1.46 14.41 5.56
N LEU A 154 0.93 15.50 4.99
CA LEU A 154 1.63 16.36 4.05
C LEU A 154 2.82 17.08 4.71
N ALA A 155 2.66 17.59 5.94
CA ALA A 155 3.74 18.24 6.68
C ALA A 155 4.90 17.27 6.95
N LEU A 156 4.61 16.08 7.49
CA LEU A 156 5.60 15.05 7.82
C LEU A 156 6.33 14.52 6.58
N THR A 157 5.59 14.36 5.48
CA THR A 157 6.16 13.92 4.21
C THR A 157 7.08 15.00 3.61
N ASN A 158 6.69 16.27 3.73
CA ASN A 158 7.52 17.39 3.23
C ASN A 158 8.75 17.65 4.09
N SER A 159 8.72 17.34 5.39
CA SER A 159 9.87 17.48 6.29
C SER A 159 10.86 16.31 6.17
N GLY A 160 10.48 15.18 5.56
CA GLY A 160 11.29 13.97 5.46
C GLY A 160 11.18 13.05 6.68
N GLU A 161 10.32 13.36 7.64
CA GLU A 161 10.19 12.61 8.88
C GLU A 161 9.64 11.19 8.65
N ILE A 162 8.82 10.98 7.62
CA ILE A 162 8.31 9.65 7.27
C ILE A 162 9.43 8.76 6.72
N GLU A 163 10.30 9.32 5.87
CA GLU A 163 11.49 8.67 5.35
C GLU A 163 12.45 8.28 6.48
N ASP A 164 12.77 9.22 7.38
CA ASP A 164 13.63 8.97 8.53
C ASP A 164 13.06 7.86 9.44
N ALA A 165 11.75 7.91 9.74
CA ALA A 165 11.08 6.88 10.52
C ALA A 165 11.13 5.50 9.82
N PHE A 166 10.96 5.47 8.51
CA PHE A 166 11.06 4.25 7.72
C PHE A 166 12.48 3.68 7.73
N GLU A 167 13.51 4.51 7.54
CA GLU A 167 14.92 4.07 7.61
C GLU A 167 15.26 3.46 8.97
N ILE A 168 14.78 4.08 10.06
CA ILE A 168 14.94 3.54 11.41
C ILE A 168 14.26 2.16 11.52
N GLN A 169 13.03 2.02 11.04
CA GLN A 169 12.31 0.74 11.08
C GLN A 169 12.98 -0.35 10.24
N GLU A 170 13.54 0.01 9.08
CA GLU A 170 14.34 -0.88 8.24
C GLU A 170 15.57 -1.39 9.00
N LEU A 171 16.29 -0.51 9.69
CA LEU A 171 17.44 -0.88 10.53
C LEU A 171 17.03 -1.81 11.69
N ILE A 172 15.87 -1.57 12.31
CA ILE A 172 15.32 -2.50 13.32
C ILE A 172 15.07 -3.88 12.70
N PHE A 173 14.44 -3.91 11.53
CA PHE A 173 14.18 -5.17 10.85
C PHE A 173 15.45 -5.89 10.40
N GLU A 174 16.47 -5.18 9.93
CA GLU A 174 17.70 -5.79 9.43
C GLU A 174 18.57 -6.35 10.56
N HIS A 175 18.68 -5.62 11.67
CA HIS A 175 19.64 -5.95 12.72
C HIS A 175 19.02 -6.63 13.94
N TYR A 176 17.72 -6.46 14.18
CA TYR A 176 17.08 -6.89 15.42
C TYR A 176 15.97 -7.91 15.21
N THR A 177 15.67 -8.37 13.98
CA THR A 177 14.62 -9.37 13.75
C THR A 177 14.87 -10.69 14.48
N ASP A 178 16.11 -11.16 14.56
CA ASP A 178 16.41 -12.41 15.28
C ASP A 178 16.11 -12.26 16.79
N GLY A 179 16.40 -11.09 17.38
CA GLY A 179 16.04 -10.77 18.76
C GLY A 179 14.54 -10.54 18.95
N LEU A 180 13.88 -9.91 17.98
CA LEU A 180 12.43 -9.66 17.98
C LEU A 180 11.60 -10.91 17.70
N GLY A 181 12.15 -11.89 16.99
CA GLY A 181 11.49 -13.17 16.72
C GLY A 181 11.19 -13.94 18.00
N ALA A 182 11.96 -13.68 19.06
CA ALA A 182 11.68 -14.20 20.39
C ALA A 182 10.45 -13.52 21.04
N VAL A 183 10.07 -12.31 20.63
CA VAL A 183 8.94 -11.53 21.15
C VAL A 183 7.97 -11.15 20.02
N PRO A 184 7.10 -12.08 19.57
CA PRO A 184 6.24 -11.87 18.39
C PRO A 184 5.37 -10.61 18.43
N SER A 185 4.96 -10.15 19.63
CA SER A 185 4.19 -8.91 19.78
C SER A 185 4.94 -7.67 19.27
N LYS A 186 6.25 -7.57 19.51
CA LYS A 186 7.08 -6.44 19.05
C LYS A 186 7.24 -6.45 17.53
N LEU A 187 7.38 -7.62 16.91
CA LEU A 187 7.43 -7.75 15.46
C LEU A 187 6.11 -7.32 14.79
N ILE A 188 4.98 -7.67 15.43
CA ILE A 188 3.65 -7.25 14.99
C ILE A 188 3.50 -5.73 15.09
N GLN A 189 3.97 -5.14 16.19
CA GLN A 189 3.95 -3.68 16.38
C GLN A 189 4.79 -2.98 15.31
N LEU A 190 6.03 -3.40 15.11
CA LEU A 190 6.91 -2.84 14.08
C LEU A 190 6.29 -2.94 12.67
N SER A 191 5.65 -4.08 12.36
CA SER A 191 4.92 -4.25 11.10
C SER A 191 3.73 -3.29 10.95
N ARG A 192 3.04 -2.97 12.06
CA ARG A 192 1.95 -1.98 12.06
C ARG A 192 2.49 -0.58 11.80
N GLU A 193 3.64 -0.24 12.38
CA GLU A 193 4.27 1.07 12.17
C GLU A 193 4.68 1.28 10.73
N MET A 194 5.35 0.31 10.11
CA MET A 194 5.67 0.40 8.68
C MET A 194 4.42 0.58 7.82
N ARG A 195 3.34 -0.15 8.14
CA ARG A 195 2.05 0.00 7.45
C ARG A 195 1.48 1.41 7.64
N ASN A 196 1.60 1.98 8.83
CA ASN A 196 1.17 3.35 9.12
C ASN A 196 2.03 4.39 8.38
N CYS A 197 3.36 4.24 8.36
CA CYS A 197 4.27 5.11 7.59
C CYS A 197 3.92 5.09 6.10
N SER A 198 3.65 3.91 5.54
CA SER A 198 3.18 3.78 4.15
C SER A 198 1.87 4.53 3.92
N TRP A 199 0.93 4.43 4.85
CA TRP A 199 -0.34 5.15 4.77
C TRP A 199 -0.16 6.67 4.88
N PHE A 200 0.65 7.17 5.82
CA PHE A 200 0.96 8.59 5.94
C PHE A 200 1.65 9.13 4.69
N ALA A 201 2.59 8.39 4.11
CA ALA A 201 3.21 8.76 2.83
C ALA A 201 2.17 8.85 1.70
N TYR A 202 1.22 7.91 1.64
CA TYR A 202 0.13 7.93 0.66
C TYR A 202 -0.77 9.16 0.84
N VAL A 203 -1.19 9.46 2.07
CA VAL A 203 -2.04 10.61 2.39
C VAL A 203 -1.30 11.94 2.17
N GLY A 204 0.01 11.98 2.46
CA GLY A 204 0.92 13.08 2.17
C GLY A 204 1.35 13.17 0.71
N GLU A 205 0.70 12.43 -0.19
CA GLU A 205 0.90 12.47 -1.64
C GLU A 205 2.30 12.06 -2.14
N ASN A 206 3.17 11.49 -1.28
CA ASN A 206 4.42 10.86 -1.69
C ASN A 206 4.19 9.38 -1.99
N TYR A 207 3.53 9.13 -3.13
CA TYR A 207 3.08 7.80 -3.53
C TYR A 207 4.22 6.81 -3.79
N GLU A 208 5.39 7.27 -4.27
CA GLU A 208 6.54 6.38 -4.49
C GLU A 208 7.16 5.93 -3.16
N LEU A 209 7.24 6.80 -2.16
CA LEU A 209 7.64 6.40 -0.81
C LEU A 209 6.64 5.40 -0.23
N ALA A 210 5.33 5.69 -0.33
CA ALA A 210 4.29 4.78 0.13
C ALA A 210 4.43 3.37 -0.47
N ILE A 211 4.69 3.30 -1.79
CA ILE A 211 4.97 2.04 -2.51
C ILE A 211 6.23 1.35 -1.97
N ASN A 212 7.31 2.09 -1.75
CA ASN A 212 8.57 1.53 -1.25
C ASN A 212 8.38 0.90 0.14
N ILE A 213 7.80 1.65 1.08
CA ILE A 213 7.53 1.19 2.44
C ILE A 213 6.63 -0.05 2.43
N ALA A 214 5.53 -0.01 1.68
CA ALA A 214 4.60 -1.13 1.60
C ALA A 214 5.24 -2.40 1.02
N LYS A 215 6.02 -2.29 -0.07
CA LYS A 215 6.76 -3.42 -0.63
C LYS A 215 7.75 -4.00 0.36
N SER A 216 8.49 -3.13 1.04
CA SER A 216 9.48 -3.52 2.03
C SER A 216 8.82 -4.30 3.17
N LEU A 217 7.69 -3.83 3.70
CA LEU A 217 6.93 -4.54 4.72
C LEU A 217 6.39 -5.89 4.19
N LEU A 218 5.80 -5.93 3.00
CA LEU A 218 5.22 -7.15 2.43
C LEU A 218 6.27 -8.24 2.17
N ALA A 219 7.51 -7.86 1.82
CA ALA A 219 8.63 -8.80 1.67
C ALA A 219 8.96 -9.55 2.98
N ARG A 220 8.56 -9.01 4.13
CA ARG A 220 8.79 -9.59 5.47
C ARG A 220 7.65 -10.47 5.97
N SER A 221 6.68 -10.79 5.10
CA SER A 221 5.57 -11.71 5.40
C SER A 221 4.80 -11.35 6.69
N PRO A 222 4.25 -10.12 6.80
CA PRO A 222 3.50 -9.71 7.97
C PRO A 222 2.25 -10.57 8.17
N ARG A 223 1.67 -10.52 9.37
CA ARG A 223 0.39 -11.17 9.70
C ARG A 223 -0.70 -10.76 8.70
N ASP A 224 -1.62 -11.68 8.41
CA ASP A 224 -2.68 -11.53 7.41
C ASP A 224 -3.42 -10.17 7.48
N GLU A 225 -3.80 -9.71 8.67
CA GLU A 225 -4.50 -8.43 8.86
C GLU A 225 -3.65 -7.21 8.44
N ILE A 226 -2.37 -7.20 8.80
CA ILE A 226 -1.43 -6.13 8.43
C ILE A 226 -1.12 -6.21 6.94
N ARG A 227 -0.96 -7.44 6.42
CA ARG A 227 -0.70 -7.70 5.00
C ARG A 227 -1.81 -7.13 4.12
N ALA A 228 -3.07 -7.45 4.41
CA ALA A 228 -4.22 -6.99 3.63
C ALA A 228 -4.30 -5.46 3.61
N THR A 229 -4.17 -4.81 4.77
CA THR A 229 -4.22 -3.34 4.86
C THR A 229 -3.02 -2.67 4.18
N THR A 230 -1.83 -3.26 4.25
CA THR A 230 -0.64 -2.78 3.52
C THR A 230 -0.79 -2.93 2.01
N GLN A 231 -1.37 -4.04 1.54
CA GLN A 231 -1.66 -4.26 0.12
C GLN A 231 -2.69 -3.27 -0.40
N LEU A 232 -3.71 -2.89 0.39
CA LEU A 232 -4.64 -1.82 0.01
C LEU A 232 -3.91 -0.50 -0.23
N VAL A 233 -3.07 -0.06 0.71
CA VAL A 233 -2.28 1.18 0.57
C VAL A 233 -1.35 1.10 -0.66
N LEU A 234 -0.72 -0.04 -0.88
CA LEU A 234 0.11 -0.28 -2.07
C LEU A 234 -0.69 -0.15 -3.37
N ALA A 235 -1.86 -0.78 -3.45
CA ALA A 235 -2.73 -0.74 -4.62
C ALA A 235 -3.27 0.67 -4.89
N GLN A 236 -3.70 1.39 -3.85
CA GLN A 236 -4.13 2.78 -3.92
C GLN A 236 -2.99 3.67 -4.43
N SER A 237 -1.78 3.49 -3.90
CA SER A 237 -0.59 4.23 -4.35
C SER A 237 -0.26 3.93 -5.81
N TYR A 238 -0.39 2.68 -6.26
CA TYR A 238 -0.23 2.31 -7.67
C TYR A 238 -1.21 3.02 -8.60
N ILE A 239 -2.47 3.19 -8.21
CA ILE A 239 -3.43 3.98 -9.01
C ILE A 239 -2.92 5.41 -9.19
N LYS A 240 -2.40 6.02 -8.11
CA LYS A 240 -1.95 7.42 -8.12
C LYS A 240 -0.73 7.65 -9.01
N VAL A 241 0.15 6.66 -9.15
CA VAL A 241 1.29 6.68 -10.08
C VAL A 241 1.00 6.01 -11.43
N GLU A 242 -0.28 5.85 -11.78
CA GLU A 242 -0.76 5.30 -13.05
C GLU A 242 -0.29 3.87 -13.37
N ARG A 243 0.13 3.10 -12.35
CA ARG A 243 0.51 1.69 -12.46
C ARG A 243 -0.72 0.78 -12.32
N TYR A 244 -1.73 1.00 -13.15
CA TYR A 244 -3.07 0.41 -12.97
C TYR A 244 -3.07 -1.12 -12.97
N GLN A 245 -2.27 -1.78 -13.81
CA GLN A 245 -2.20 -3.24 -13.85
C GLN A 245 -1.68 -3.82 -12.53
N ALA A 246 -0.68 -3.16 -11.92
CA ALA A 246 -0.15 -3.58 -10.62
C ALA A 246 -1.19 -3.36 -9.50
N ALA A 247 -1.97 -2.27 -9.58
CA ALA A 247 -3.08 -2.02 -8.67
C ALA A 247 -4.13 -3.14 -8.74
N VAL A 248 -4.60 -3.50 -9.95
CA VAL A 248 -5.58 -4.57 -10.17
C VAL A 248 -5.12 -5.89 -9.53
N THR A 249 -3.89 -6.34 -9.84
CA THR A 249 -3.34 -7.57 -9.25
C THR A 249 -3.27 -7.50 -7.73
N THR A 250 -2.85 -6.36 -7.18
CA THR A 250 -2.74 -6.19 -5.72
C THR A 250 -4.11 -6.20 -5.04
N TYR A 251 -5.14 -5.59 -5.63
CA TYR A 251 -6.50 -5.64 -5.11
C TYR A 251 -7.10 -7.05 -5.18
N GLN A 252 -6.86 -7.79 -6.27
CA GLN A 252 -7.29 -9.18 -6.38
C GLN A 252 -6.68 -10.07 -5.28
N ASP A 253 -5.42 -9.85 -4.94
CA ASP A 253 -4.77 -10.56 -3.83
C ASP A 253 -5.46 -10.24 -2.50
N VAL A 254 -5.82 -8.99 -2.23
CA VAL A 254 -6.56 -8.62 -1.01
C VAL A 254 -7.95 -9.24 -1.01
N PHE A 255 -8.70 -9.13 -2.10
CA PHE A 255 -10.05 -9.68 -2.22
C PHE A 255 -10.10 -11.20 -1.99
N THR A 256 -9.05 -11.92 -2.41
CA THR A 256 -8.97 -13.38 -2.27
C THR A 256 -8.43 -13.84 -0.91
N THR A 257 -7.50 -13.10 -0.31
CA THR A 257 -6.78 -13.55 0.89
C THR A 257 -7.23 -12.89 2.20
N ALA A 258 -7.85 -11.70 2.15
CA ALA A 258 -8.30 -11.02 3.35
C ALA A 258 -9.45 -11.78 4.02
N ARG A 259 -9.37 -11.93 5.35
CA ARG A 259 -10.44 -12.54 6.17
C ARG A 259 -11.53 -11.54 6.54
N ASP A 260 -11.16 -10.27 6.63
CA ASP A 260 -12.08 -9.18 6.95
C ASP A 260 -12.92 -8.86 5.72
N PRO A 261 -14.26 -9.01 5.78
CA PRO A 261 -15.13 -8.70 4.66
C PRO A 261 -15.06 -7.23 4.24
N ASP A 262 -14.89 -6.29 5.17
CA ASP A 262 -14.87 -4.86 4.86
C ASP A 262 -13.66 -4.54 3.96
N LEU A 263 -12.51 -5.17 4.23
CA LEU A 263 -11.30 -5.03 3.39
C LEU A 263 -11.46 -5.69 2.02
N ARG A 264 -12.20 -6.80 1.92
CA ARG A 264 -12.49 -7.44 0.63
C ARG A 264 -13.36 -6.54 -0.24
N GLU A 265 -14.39 -5.93 0.34
CA GLU A 265 -15.26 -5.00 -0.37
C GLU A 265 -14.50 -3.76 -0.83
N GLU A 266 -13.67 -3.17 0.03
CA GLU A 266 -12.80 -2.06 -0.34
C GLU A 266 -11.83 -2.45 -1.47
N ALA A 267 -11.27 -3.66 -1.41
CA ALA A 267 -10.39 -4.16 -2.47
C ALA A 267 -11.12 -4.32 -3.80
N LEU A 268 -12.34 -4.88 -3.81
CA LEU A 268 -13.14 -5.03 -5.02
C LEU A 268 -13.52 -3.67 -5.62
N TYR A 269 -13.89 -2.71 -4.77
CA TYR A 269 -14.14 -1.34 -5.20
C TYR A 269 -12.89 -0.72 -5.84
N GLY A 270 -11.74 -0.84 -5.20
CA GLY A 270 -10.45 -0.38 -5.72
C GLY A 270 -10.03 -1.07 -7.02
N GLU A 271 -10.29 -2.37 -7.16
CA GLU A 271 -10.04 -3.13 -8.40
C GLU A 271 -10.84 -2.54 -9.56
N ILE A 272 -12.14 -2.29 -9.36
CA ILE A 272 -13.01 -1.69 -10.36
C ILE A 272 -12.51 -0.29 -10.73
N GLN A 273 -12.13 0.53 -9.75
CA GLN A 273 -11.55 1.85 -10.00
C GLN A 273 -10.26 1.77 -10.82
N ALA A 274 -9.36 0.83 -10.51
CA ALA A 274 -8.13 0.60 -11.24
C ALA A 274 -8.40 0.14 -12.69
N LEU A 275 -9.36 -0.76 -12.90
CA LEU A 275 -9.80 -1.20 -14.23
C LEU A 275 -10.33 -0.02 -15.06
N ILE A 276 -11.21 0.80 -14.47
CA ILE A 276 -11.71 2.01 -15.12
C ILE A 276 -10.56 2.96 -15.45
N ALA A 277 -9.63 3.18 -14.52
CA ALA A 277 -8.51 4.07 -14.76
C ALA A 277 -7.54 3.55 -15.83
N SER A 278 -7.36 2.23 -15.92
CA SER A 278 -6.52 1.59 -16.96
C SER A 278 -7.05 1.81 -18.38
N SER A 279 -8.35 2.08 -18.53
CA SER A 279 -8.98 2.39 -19.82
C SER A 279 -8.65 3.80 -20.34
N LYS A 280 -7.96 4.64 -19.56
CA LYS A 280 -7.54 5.99 -19.97
C LYS A 280 -6.42 5.91 -21.02
N GLY A 281 -6.81 5.73 -22.28
CA GLY A 281 -5.94 5.76 -23.45
C GLY A 281 -6.64 6.39 -24.66
N TRP A 282 -5.86 6.74 -25.68
CA TRP A 282 -6.40 7.26 -26.95
C TRP A 282 -7.12 6.17 -27.76
N GLU A 283 -6.75 4.90 -27.54
CA GLU A 283 -7.46 3.75 -28.06
C GLU A 283 -8.60 3.37 -27.13
N TYR A 284 -9.82 3.36 -27.66
CA TYR A 284 -10.97 2.83 -26.93
C TYR A 284 -10.82 1.31 -26.79
N ASN A 285 -10.29 0.86 -25.65
CA ASN A 285 -10.34 -0.54 -25.25
C ASN A 285 -11.57 -0.76 -24.37
N ARG A 286 -12.49 -1.60 -24.85
CA ARG A 286 -13.75 -1.93 -24.17
C ARG A 286 -13.55 -2.95 -23.04
N GLU A 287 -12.51 -3.78 -23.14
CA GLU A 287 -12.28 -4.92 -22.25
C GLU A 287 -12.20 -4.54 -20.75
N PRO A 288 -11.48 -3.48 -20.32
CA PRO A 288 -11.43 -3.11 -18.90
C PRO A 288 -12.79 -2.70 -18.34
N PHE A 289 -13.65 -2.10 -19.16
CA PHE A 289 -15.01 -1.72 -18.74
C PHE A 289 -15.92 -2.95 -18.59
N GLU A 290 -15.76 -3.96 -19.45
CA GLU A 290 -16.51 -5.21 -19.35
C GLU A 290 -16.09 -5.98 -18.11
N GLN A 291 -14.79 -6.07 -17.83
CA GLN A 291 -14.26 -6.65 -16.58
C GLN A 291 -14.78 -5.89 -15.34
N ALA A 292 -14.79 -4.56 -15.38
CA ALA A 292 -15.34 -3.73 -14.30
C ALA A 292 -16.84 -4.00 -14.06
N LEU A 293 -17.64 -4.16 -15.12
CA LEU A 293 -19.06 -4.52 -15.02
C LEU A 293 -19.27 -5.93 -14.49
N GLU A 294 -18.44 -6.89 -14.90
CA GLU A 294 -18.46 -8.25 -14.36
C GLU A 294 -18.21 -8.25 -12.86
N LYS A 295 -17.18 -7.52 -12.41
CA LYS A 295 -16.86 -7.34 -10.98
C LYS A 295 -17.95 -6.64 -10.19
N LEU A 296 -18.63 -5.65 -10.79
CA LEU A 296 -19.81 -5.04 -10.17
C LEU A 296 -20.98 -6.03 -10.00
N ASN A 297 -21.16 -6.94 -10.95
CA ASN A 297 -22.19 -7.97 -10.84
C ASN A 297 -21.83 -9.00 -9.75
N GLU A 298 -20.56 -9.40 -9.65
CA GLU A 298 -20.05 -10.21 -8.52
C GLU A 298 -20.36 -9.52 -7.17
N TYR A 299 -20.06 -8.21 -7.07
CA TYR A 299 -20.40 -7.42 -5.88
C TYR A 299 -21.90 -7.44 -5.58
N LYS A 300 -22.77 -7.18 -6.56
CA LYS A 300 -24.23 -7.16 -6.35
C LYS A 300 -24.78 -8.49 -5.84
N ILE A 301 -24.28 -9.60 -6.38
CA ILE A 301 -24.69 -10.94 -5.95
C ILE A 301 -24.29 -11.16 -4.48
N GLY A 302 -23.08 -10.76 -4.09
CA GLY A 302 -22.62 -10.82 -2.70
C GLY A 302 -23.39 -9.86 -1.77
N PHE A 303 -23.56 -8.61 -2.19
CA PHE A 303 -24.16 -7.51 -1.42
C PHE A 303 -25.60 -7.80 -1.00
N LEU A 304 -26.41 -8.39 -1.89
CA LEU A 304 -27.81 -8.75 -1.58
C LEU A 304 -27.93 -9.80 -0.46
N THR A 305 -26.85 -10.47 -0.09
CA THR A 305 -26.90 -11.59 0.86
C THR A 305 -26.38 -11.26 2.26
N VAL A 306 -25.54 -10.23 2.47
CA VAL A 306 -24.78 -10.12 3.74
C VAL A 306 -24.61 -8.70 4.35
N TYR A 307 -24.66 -7.56 3.63
CA TYR A 307 -24.08 -6.30 4.16
C TYR A 307 -24.99 -5.05 4.24
N ARG A 308 -24.60 -4.09 5.11
CA ARG A 308 -25.41 -2.96 5.65
C ARG A 308 -24.85 -1.55 5.40
N ASP A 309 -23.67 -1.35 4.82
CA ASP A 309 -23.11 0.00 4.67
C ASP A 309 -23.75 0.77 3.49
N ALA A 310 -24.57 1.77 3.85
CA ALA A 310 -25.23 2.64 2.90
C ALA A 310 -24.26 3.58 2.15
N LYS A 311 -23.05 3.85 2.66
CA LYS A 311 -22.04 4.64 1.94
C LYS A 311 -21.50 3.83 0.77
N MET A 312 -20.96 2.65 1.03
CA MET A 312 -20.36 1.82 -0.02
C MET A 312 -21.37 1.46 -1.12
N ALA A 313 -22.64 1.17 -0.76
CA ALA A 313 -23.70 0.97 -1.74
C ALA A 313 -23.93 2.17 -2.67
N ARG A 314 -23.83 3.41 -2.14
CA ARG A 314 -23.91 4.63 -2.96
C ARG A 314 -22.70 4.78 -3.85
N ASP A 315 -21.50 4.54 -3.32
CA ASP A 315 -20.24 4.63 -4.06
C ASP A 315 -20.23 3.64 -5.25
N PHE A 316 -20.71 2.41 -5.05
CA PHE A 316 -20.86 1.42 -6.12
C PHE A 316 -21.91 1.80 -7.17
N ALA A 317 -23.06 2.34 -6.74
CA ALA A 317 -24.10 2.80 -7.67
C ALA A 317 -23.62 3.97 -8.54
N GLU A 318 -22.78 4.85 -7.98
CA GLU A 318 -22.14 5.93 -8.72
C GLU A 318 -21.11 5.42 -9.73
N VAL A 319 -20.29 4.43 -9.35
CA VAL A 319 -19.35 3.77 -10.26
C VAL A 319 -20.08 3.09 -11.42
N GLU A 320 -21.16 2.36 -11.13
CA GLU A 320 -22.01 1.73 -12.15
C GLU A 320 -22.59 2.75 -13.12
N ARG A 321 -23.16 3.85 -12.61
CA ARG A 321 -23.68 4.93 -13.44
C ARG A 321 -22.59 5.50 -14.35
N THR A 322 -21.41 5.76 -13.77
CA THR A 322 -20.27 6.31 -14.49
C THR A 322 -19.80 5.38 -15.61
N LEU A 323 -19.75 4.07 -15.35
CA LEU A 323 -19.42 3.05 -16.35
C LEU A 323 -20.42 3.04 -17.51
N HIS A 324 -21.72 3.03 -17.21
CA HIS A 324 -22.75 3.10 -18.24
C HIS A 324 -22.67 4.38 -19.09
N ASP A 325 -22.41 5.53 -18.46
CA ASP A 325 -22.27 6.80 -19.16
C ASP A 325 -21.01 6.84 -20.05
N ILE A 326 -19.90 6.23 -19.60
CA ILE A 326 -18.69 6.10 -20.42
C ILE A 326 -18.95 5.20 -21.63
N LEU A 327 -19.51 4.01 -21.41
CA LEU A 327 -19.81 3.05 -22.48
C LEU A 327 -20.79 3.65 -23.49
N TYR A 328 -21.88 4.28 -23.03
CA TYR A 328 -22.85 4.93 -23.90
C TYR A 328 -22.22 6.02 -24.77
N ARG A 329 -21.38 6.90 -24.18
CA ARG A 329 -20.68 7.95 -24.93
C ARG A 329 -19.74 7.36 -25.97
N LYS A 330 -18.96 6.34 -25.62
CA LYS A 330 -18.01 5.70 -26.52
C LYS A 330 -18.68 4.93 -27.66
N ASP A 331 -19.79 4.26 -27.39
CA ASP A 331 -20.61 3.62 -28.42
C ASP A 331 -21.23 4.66 -29.36
N LYS A 332 -21.68 5.80 -28.83
CA LYS A 332 -22.20 6.92 -29.64
C LYS A 332 -21.12 7.57 -30.51
N GLU A 333 -19.92 7.79 -29.99
CA GLU A 333 -18.74 8.29 -30.73
C GLU A 333 -18.35 7.32 -31.84
N SER A 334 -18.31 6.02 -31.53
CA SER A 334 -18.00 4.95 -32.49
C SER A 334 -19.05 4.89 -33.60
N SER A 335 -20.34 4.89 -33.25
CA SER A 335 -21.45 4.91 -34.21
C SER A 335 -21.41 6.13 -35.14
N THR A 336 -21.06 7.31 -34.60
CA THR A 336 -20.88 8.53 -35.40
C THR A 336 -19.70 8.40 -36.36
N THR A 337 -18.58 7.82 -35.89
CA THR A 337 -17.38 7.58 -36.70
C THR A 337 -17.65 6.59 -37.82
N TYR A 338 -18.30 5.46 -37.54
CA TYR A 338 -18.72 4.48 -38.54
C TYR A 338 -19.69 5.09 -39.55
N SER A 339 -20.66 5.88 -39.09
CA SER A 339 -21.60 6.59 -39.98
C SER A 339 -20.88 7.56 -40.92
N ARG A 340 -19.84 8.27 -40.43
CA ARG A 340 -19.02 9.15 -41.26
C ARG A 340 -18.19 8.37 -42.28
N LEU A 341 -17.53 7.29 -41.86
CA LEU A 341 -16.74 6.43 -42.75
C LEU A 341 -17.60 5.80 -43.85
N LEU A 342 -18.80 5.31 -43.49
CA LEU A 342 -19.77 4.78 -44.47
C LEU A 342 -20.24 5.86 -45.45
N ARG A 343 -20.49 7.09 -44.99
CA ARG A 343 -20.81 8.24 -45.86
C ARG A 343 -19.66 8.61 -46.78
N GLU A 344 -18.42 8.59 -46.30
CA GLU A 344 -17.24 8.88 -47.10
C GLU A 344 -16.96 7.78 -48.14
N GLN A 345 -17.05 6.51 -47.75
CA GLN A 345 -16.89 5.38 -48.66
C GLN A 345 -17.98 5.35 -49.74
N SER A 346 -19.24 5.57 -49.34
CA SER A 346 -20.34 5.68 -50.30
C SER A 346 -20.18 6.90 -51.22
N SER A 347 -19.77 8.06 -50.69
CA SER A 347 -19.46 9.25 -51.49
C SER A 347 -18.33 9.01 -52.50
N ARG A 348 -17.27 8.28 -52.12
CA ARG A 348 -16.19 7.87 -53.04
C ARG A 348 -16.72 6.93 -54.12
N PHE A 349 -17.49 5.90 -53.74
CA PHE A 349 -18.10 4.97 -54.69
C PHE A 349 -18.97 5.67 -55.74
N TYR A 350 -19.87 6.58 -55.31
CA TYR A 350 -20.73 7.31 -56.24
C TYR A 350 -19.95 8.28 -57.13
N ARG A 351 -18.87 8.91 -56.63
CA ARG A 351 -17.97 9.73 -57.46
C ARG A 351 -17.27 8.90 -58.53
N ASP A 352 -16.76 7.72 -58.18
CA ASP A 352 -16.10 6.82 -59.13
C ASP A 352 -17.05 6.27 -60.19
N VAL A 353 -18.30 5.94 -59.81
CA VAL A 353 -19.33 5.48 -60.76
C VAL A 353 -19.77 6.62 -61.69
N ALA A 354 -19.96 7.83 -61.15
CA ALA A 354 -20.30 9.00 -61.95
C ALA A 354 -19.17 9.37 -62.92
N GLY A 355 -17.91 9.31 -62.47
CA GLY A 355 -16.73 9.49 -63.33
C GLY A 355 -16.69 8.48 -64.47
N ARG A 356 -16.84 7.18 -64.17
CA ARG A 356 -16.87 6.12 -65.19
C ARG A 356 -17.99 6.31 -66.22
N ARG A 357 -19.19 6.70 -65.78
CA ARG A 357 -20.31 6.99 -66.71
C ARG A 357 -19.98 8.17 -67.63
N ARG A 358 -19.38 9.22 -67.07
CA ARG A 358 -18.96 10.41 -67.84
C ARG A 358 -17.90 10.05 -68.88
N ASP A 359 -16.90 9.26 -68.50
CA ASP A 359 -15.85 8.80 -69.42
C ASP A 359 -16.42 7.93 -70.55
N THR A 360 -17.41 7.10 -70.23
CA THR A 360 -18.10 6.25 -71.22
C THR A 360 -18.91 7.09 -72.20
N GLN A 361 -19.59 8.13 -71.72
CA GLN A 361 -20.33 9.07 -72.55
C GLN A 361 -19.40 9.89 -73.46
N ILE A 362 -18.30 10.42 -72.92
CA ILE A 362 -17.29 11.16 -73.70
C ILE A 362 -16.73 10.27 -74.82
N LYS A 363 -16.39 9.01 -74.53
CA LYS A 363 -15.91 8.06 -75.54
C LYS A 363 -16.93 7.82 -76.65
N ALA A 364 -18.21 7.67 -76.29
CA ALA A 364 -19.28 7.49 -77.27
C ALA A 364 -19.49 8.75 -78.14
N GLU A 365 -19.43 9.94 -77.54
CA GLU A 365 -19.51 11.22 -78.25
C GLU A 365 -18.31 11.42 -79.21
N ASP A 366 -17.10 11.07 -78.78
CA ASP A 366 -15.90 11.10 -79.62
C ASP A 366 -15.97 10.10 -80.78
N GLU A 367 -16.52 8.91 -80.55
CA GLU A 367 -16.71 7.90 -81.59
C GLU A 367 -17.78 8.33 -82.60
N LEU A 368 -18.89 8.91 -82.13
CA LEU A 368 -19.91 9.52 -83.00
C LEU A 368 -19.32 10.66 -83.84
N ARG A 369 -18.48 11.53 -83.26
CA ARG A 369 -17.76 12.56 -84.03
C ARG A 369 -16.82 11.98 -85.07
N ARG A 370 -16.10 10.90 -84.75
CA ARG A 370 -15.23 10.20 -85.73
C ARG A 370 -16.02 9.61 -86.88
N ILE A 371 -17.18 9.02 -86.60
CA ILE A 371 -18.07 8.47 -87.64
C ILE A 371 -18.62 9.60 -88.51
N TYR A 372 -19.09 10.69 -87.90
CA TYR A 372 -19.61 11.85 -88.63
C TYR A 372 -18.56 12.48 -89.56
N ASN A 373 -17.35 12.71 -89.05
CA ASN A 373 -16.26 13.31 -89.84
C ASN A 373 -15.71 12.37 -90.93
N LYS A 374 -15.95 11.05 -90.84
CA LYS A 374 -15.63 10.11 -91.92
C LYS A 374 -16.66 10.12 -93.04
N GLY A 375 -17.90 10.54 -92.77
CA GLY A 375 -18.99 10.57 -93.74
C GLY A 375 -19.05 11.82 -94.62
N GLU A 376 -18.33 12.89 -94.29
CA GLU A 376 -18.30 14.14 -95.08
C GLU A 376 -17.17 14.18 -96.13
N GLY A 377 -16.42 13.08 -96.31
CA GLY A 377 -15.29 12.98 -97.25
C GLY A 377 -15.49 12.02 -98.44
N GLU A 378 -16.65 11.39 -98.55
CA GLU A 378 -17.11 10.63 -99.73
C GLU A 378 -18.26 11.38 -100.41
#